data_AF-A0A3Q7G2Z6-F1
#
_entry.id   AF-A0A3Q7G2Z6-F1
#
_cell.length_a   1.000
_cell.length_b   1.000
_cell.length_c   1.000
_cell.angle_alpha   90.00
_cell.angle_beta   90.00
_cell.angle_gamma   90.00
#
_symmetry.space_group_name_H-M   'P 1'
#
loop_
_entity.id
_entity.type
_entity.pdbx_description
1 polymer ?
#
loop_
_entity_poly.entity_id
_entity_poly.type
_entity_poly.pdbx_seq_one_letter_code
_entity_poly.pdbx_strand_id
1 'polypeptide(L)'
;MLVQILCNFNGRLLGHFKSLIGNKSQAEGCIAEGQKIEEALTLYSHYFEDIESRVNSPKRVNDETNHDEVPERSSMFPRQGEVVGGSITFPLNHLEKTQAHRYVLLNCALAKPFIDEFRQHIKRSSRGRKPSVTEVEKRNNREFTDWFP
;
A
#
# COMPACT_ATOMS: atom_id res chain seq x y z
N MET A 1 -23.08 -6.81 26.07
CA MET A 1 -24.33 -7.28 25.44
C MET A 1 -24.73 -6.51 24.18
N LEU A 2 -23.97 -5.49 23.73
CA LEU A 2 -24.25 -4.72 22.49
C LEU A 2 -23.21 -4.94 21.38
N VAL A 3 -22.07 -5.58 21.70
CA VAL A 3 -20.99 -5.86 20.73
C VAL A 3 -21.27 -7.10 19.85
N GLN A 4 -22.19 -7.99 20.25
CA GLN A 4 -22.62 -9.11 19.41
C GLN A 4 -23.59 -8.69 18.28
N ILE A 5 -24.07 -7.44 18.29
CA ILE A 5 -25.08 -6.93 17.33
C ILE A 5 -24.41 -6.39 16.07
N LEU A 6 -23.16 -5.92 16.15
CA LEU A 6 -22.46 -5.25 15.04
C LEU A 6 -21.86 -6.21 13.99
N CYS A 7 -21.31 -7.37 14.37
CA CYS A 7 -20.91 -8.39 13.37
C CYS A 7 -22.11 -9.07 12.69
N ASN A 8 -23.28 -8.95 13.30
CA ASN A 8 -24.53 -9.45 12.76
C ASN A 8 -25.23 -8.44 11.86
N PHE A 9 -24.87 -7.16 11.92
CA PHE A 9 -25.65 -6.11 11.25
C PHE A 9 -25.46 -6.12 9.72
N ASN A 10 -24.24 -6.32 9.23
CA ASN A 10 -24.00 -6.31 7.77
C ASN A 10 -24.48 -7.59 7.07
N GLY A 11 -24.37 -8.76 7.73
CA GLY A 11 -24.87 -10.03 7.19
C GLY A 11 -26.39 -10.23 7.37
N ARG A 12 -26.98 -9.74 8.48
CA ARG A 12 -28.42 -9.87 8.75
C ARG A 12 -29.25 -8.80 8.08
N LEU A 13 -28.77 -7.57 7.87
CA LEU A 13 -29.53 -6.58 7.13
C LEU A 13 -29.64 -6.98 5.64
N LEU A 14 -28.54 -7.42 5.03
CA LEU A 14 -28.55 -8.00 3.68
C LEU A 14 -29.36 -9.31 3.62
N GLY A 15 -29.27 -10.15 4.65
CA GLY A 15 -30.04 -11.39 4.79
C GLY A 15 -31.55 -11.16 5.01
N HIS A 16 -31.91 -10.11 5.74
CA HIS A 16 -33.29 -9.68 6.03
C HIS A 16 -33.91 -9.01 4.80
N PHE A 17 -33.17 -8.15 4.10
CA PHE A 17 -33.57 -7.69 2.79
C PHE A 17 -33.72 -8.88 1.84
N LYS A 18 -32.75 -9.81 1.75
CA LYS A 18 -32.87 -11.07 0.99
C LYS A 18 -34.06 -11.94 1.39
N SER A 19 -34.46 -12.00 2.66
CA SER A 19 -35.63 -12.76 3.13
C SER A 19 -36.95 -12.03 2.89
N LEU A 20 -36.94 -10.69 2.79
CA LEU A 20 -38.04 -9.88 2.28
C LEU A 20 -38.19 -10.02 0.75
N ILE A 21 -37.12 -10.40 0.04
CA ILE A 21 -37.18 -10.90 -1.35
C ILE A 21 -37.76 -12.32 -1.39
N GLY A 22 -38.93 -12.52 -0.77
CA GLY A 22 -39.83 -13.62 -1.14
C GLY A 22 -40.32 -13.48 -2.58
N ASN A 23 -40.13 -12.30 -3.19
CA ASN A 23 -40.48 -12.04 -4.58
C ASN A 23 -39.24 -11.66 -5.42
N LYS A 24 -38.66 -12.65 -6.09
CA LYS A 24 -37.54 -12.47 -7.04
C LYS A 24 -37.90 -11.65 -8.29
N SER A 25 -39.09 -11.04 -8.36
CA SER A 25 -39.57 -10.33 -9.56
C SER A 25 -39.35 -8.81 -9.57
N GLN A 26 -38.86 -8.18 -8.49
CA GLN A 26 -38.64 -6.72 -8.44
C GLN A 26 -37.38 -6.28 -7.68
N ALA A 27 -36.20 -6.70 -8.13
CA ALA A 27 -34.93 -6.22 -7.57
C ALA A 27 -34.76 -4.70 -7.67
N GLU A 28 -35.29 -4.09 -8.74
CA GLU A 28 -35.25 -2.64 -8.98
C GLU A 28 -36.05 -1.85 -7.94
N GLY A 29 -37.23 -2.36 -7.54
CA GLY A 29 -38.06 -1.72 -6.52
C GLY A 29 -37.36 -1.66 -5.16
N CYS A 30 -36.71 -2.75 -4.75
CA CYS A 30 -35.93 -2.79 -3.51
C CYS A 30 -34.70 -1.88 -3.56
N ILE A 31 -34.04 -1.74 -4.71
CA ILE A 31 -32.93 -0.80 -4.88
C ILE A 31 -33.43 0.64 -4.74
N ALA A 32 -34.54 0.98 -5.40
CA ALA A 32 -35.13 2.31 -5.32
C ALA A 32 -35.59 2.65 -3.89
N GLU A 33 -36.13 1.69 -3.15
CA GLU A 33 -36.48 1.88 -1.73
C GLU A 33 -35.25 2.06 -0.84
N GLY A 34 -34.19 1.28 -1.08
CA GLY A 34 -32.91 1.43 -0.38
C GLY A 34 -32.31 2.83 -0.57
N GLN A 35 -32.39 3.39 -1.79
CA GLN A 35 -31.93 4.75 -2.08
C GLN A 35 -32.73 5.81 -1.32
N LYS A 36 -34.06 5.69 -1.27
CA LYS A 36 -34.90 6.64 -0.50
C LYS A 36 -34.57 6.64 0.99
N ILE A 37 -34.30 5.46 1.56
CA ILE A 37 -33.90 5.33 2.97
C ILE A 37 -32.53 5.98 3.20
N GLU A 38 -31.58 5.79 2.28
CA GLU A 38 -30.25 6.40 2.37
C GLU A 38 -30.29 7.94 2.29
N GLU A 39 -31.09 8.49 1.38
CA GLU A 39 -31.30 9.93 1.27
C GLU A 39 -31.95 10.51 2.52
N ALA A 40 -32.94 9.81 3.09
CA ALA A 40 -33.58 10.22 4.34
C ALA A 40 -32.59 10.22 5.52
N LEU A 41 -31.78 9.17 5.68
CA LEU A 41 -30.75 9.10 6.72
C LEU A 41 -29.69 10.19 6.55
N THR A 42 -29.31 10.51 5.31
CA THR A 42 -28.40 11.62 5.00
C THR A 42 -29.00 12.96 5.43
N LEU A 43 -30.28 13.20 5.13
CA LEU A 43 -30.98 14.41 5.56
C LEU A 43 -31.06 14.51 7.08
N TYR A 44 -31.48 13.45 7.77
CA TYR A 44 -31.61 13.45 9.23
C TYR A 44 -30.26 13.60 9.95
N SER A 45 -29.17 13.08 9.39
CA SER A 45 -27.82 13.25 9.96
C SER A 45 -27.35 14.71 9.99
N HIS A 46 -27.99 15.60 9.24
CA HIS A 46 -27.70 17.04 9.29
C HIS A 46 -28.35 17.74 10.50
N TYR A 47 -29.37 17.12 11.10
CA TYR A 47 -30.15 17.69 12.19
C TYR A 47 -29.93 16.95 13.52
N PHE A 48 -29.50 15.69 13.47
CA PHE A 48 -29.25 14.86 14.64
C PHE A 48 -27.83 14.27 14.54
N GLU A 49 -26.96 14.63 15.50
CA GLU A 49 -25.56 14.22 15.54
C GLU A 49 -25.38 12.71 15.72
N ASP A 50 -26.37 12.04 16.33
CA ASP A 50 -26.35 10.59 16.62
C ASP A 50 -26.77 9.71 15.42
N ILE A 51 -27.08 10.31 14.25
CA ILE A 51 -27.47 9.56 13.06
C ILE A 51 -26.26 9.38 12.14
N GLU A 52 -25.77 8.14 12.09
CA GLU A 52 -24.76 7.75 11.12
C GLU A 52 -25.36 7.70 9.71
N SER A 53 -24.80 8.51 8.81
CA SER A 53 -25.05 8.45 7.37
C SER A 53 -23.73 8.22 6.63
N ARG A 54 -23.79 7.84 5.35
CA ARG A 54 -22.62 7.56 4.52
C ARG A 54 -21.60 8.70 4.46
N VAL A 55 -22.04 9.94 4.68
CA VAL A 55 -21.19 11.14 4.69
C VAL A 55 -20.61 11.47 6.08
N ASN A 56 -21.24 11.01 7.16
CA ASN A 56 -20.78 11.18 8.54
C ASN A 56 -19.91 9.99 9.00
N SER A 57 -20.07 8.79 8.41
CA SER A 57 -19.28 7.63 8.80
C SER A 57 -17.77 7.89 8.62
N PRO A 58 -16.93 7.59 9.64
CA PRO A 58 -15.48 7.69 9.52
C PRO A 58 -15.01 6.92 8.29
N LYS A 59 -14.16 7.56 7.47
CA LYS A 59 -13.58 6.88 6.31
C LYS A 59 -12.89 5.60 6.80
N ARG A 60 -13.24 4.47 6.20
CA ARG A 60 -12.66 3.14 6.52
C ARG A 60 -11.14 3.04 6.29
N VAL A 61 -10.55 4.06 5.69
CA VAL A 61 -9.10 4.21 5.59
C VAL A 61 -8.69 5.10 6.75
N ASN A 62 -8.10 4.48 7.76
CA ASN A 62 -7.37 5.16 8.79
C ASN A 62 -6.11 5.75 8.13
N ASP A 63 -6.22 6.91 7.48
CA ASP A 63 -5.06 7.66 6.97
C ASP A 63 -4.33 8.42 8.09
N GLU A 64 -4.81 8.22 9.33
CA GLU A 64 -4.11 8.63 10.54
C GLU A 64 -2.86 7.77 10.65
N THR A 65 -1.77 8.31 10.09
CA THR A 65 -0.42 7.82 10.34
C THR A 65 -0.21 7.92 11.84
N ASN A 66 -0.50 6.84 12.57
CA ASN A 66 -0.11 6.68 13.96
C ASN A 66 1.41 6.77 13.99
N HIS A 67 1.90 7.99 14.23
CA HIS A 67 3.32 8.30 14.22
C HIS A 67 4.03 7.76 15.44
N ASP A 68 3.28 7.22 16.40
CA ASP A 68 3.80 6.80 17.69
C ASP A 68 4.10 5.30 17.68
N GLU A 69 5.36 5.01 17.97
CA GLU A 69 5.88 3.71 18.40
C GLU A 69 6.10 2.64 17.32
N VAL A 70 7.10 2.84 16.43
CA VAL A 70 7.79 1.69 15.79
C VAL A 70 9.32 1.92 15.82
N PRO A 71 10.12 0.92 16.22
CA PRO A 71 11.56 1.08 16.43
C PRO A 71 12.27 1.36 15.11
N GLU A 72 13.19 2.32 15.14
CA GLU A 72 14.25 2.55 14.15
C GLU A 72 13.81 2.49 12.68
N ARG A 73 13.05 3.51 12.27
CA ARG A 73 12.73 3.75 10.86
C ARG A 73 14.03 4.03 10.11
N SER A 74 14.43 3.15 9.17
CA SER A 74 15.48 3.50 8.22
C SER A 74 15.02 4.72 7.43
N SER A 75 15.70 5.86 7.59
CA SER A 75 15.42 7.08 6.81
C SER A 75 15.58 6.83 5.31
N MET A 76 16.35 5.80 4.95
CA MET A 76 16.61 5.41 3.56
C MET A 76 15.46 4.65 2.93
N PHE A 77 14.69 3.89 3.70
CA PHE A 77 13.59 3.05 3.23
C PHE A 77 12.34 3.25 4.11
N PRO A 78 11.62 4.38 3.94
CA PRO A 78 10.39 4.60 4.66
C PRO A 78 9.35 3.55 4.24
N ARG A 79 8.61 3.00 5.21
CA ARG A 79 7.45 2.17 4.90
C ARG A 79 6.44 3.03 4.15
N GLN A 80 6.09 2.61 2.94
CA GLN A 80 4.96 3.19 2.20
C GLN A 80 3.73 2.32 2.44
N GLY A 81 2.75 2.87 3.14
CA GLY A 81 1.48 2.20 3.45
C GLY A 81 1.52 1.24 4.63
N GLU A 82 0.33 0.88 5.09
CA GLU A 82 0.11 -0.11 6.13
C GLU A 82 -0.13 -1.48 5.48
N VAL A 83 0.57 -2.51 5.96
CA VAL A 83 0.41 -3.88 5.43
C VAL A 83 -0.88 -4.46 6.01
N VAL A 84 -1.95 -4.48 5.21
CA VAL A 84 -3.22 -5.08 5.58
C VAL A 84 -3.25 -6.54 5.09
N GLY A 85 -3.02 -7.49 5.99
CA GLY A 85 -3.09 -8.93 5.68
C GLY A 85 -1.98 -9.76 6.34
N GLY A 86 -2.01 -11.08 6.12
CA GLY A 86 -0.96 -11.99 6.58
C GLY A 86 0.29 -11.92 5.69
N SER A 87 1.47 -11.84 6.29
CA SER A 87 2.74 -11.92 5.56
C SER A 87 3.17 -13.38 5.40
N ILE A 88 3.51 -13.79 4.18
CA ILE A 88 4.16 -15.07 3.93
C ILE A 88 5.66 -14.80 3.74
N THR A 89 6.48 -15.39 4.61
CA THR A 89 7.94 -15.34 4.49
C THR A 89 8.43 -16.64 3.86
N PHE A 90 9.29 -16.54 2.86
CA PHE A 90 9.99 -17.68 2.27
C PHE A 90 11.49 -17.39 2.18
N PRO A 91 12.34 -18.41 2.28
CA PRO A 91 13.78 -18.23 2.18
C PRO A 91 14.15 -17.89 0.73
N LEU A 92 14.89 -16.80 0.55
CA LEU A 92 15.53 -16.48 -0.73
C LEU A 92 16.81 -17.29 -0.90
N ASN A 93 17.02 -17.82 -2.10
CA ASN A 93 18.29 -18.41 -2.49
C ASN A 93 19.39 -17.32 -2.60
N HIS A 94 20.66 -17.73 -2.69
CA HIS A 94 21.77 -16.77 -2.73
C HIS A 94 21.68 -15.81 -3.93
N LEU A 95 21.29 -16.32 -5.10
CA LEU A 95 21.15 -15.52 -6.32
C LEU A 95 20.05 -14.46 -6.17
N GLU A 96 18.90 -14.83 -5.63
CA GLU A 96 17.76 -13.94 -5.37
C GLU A 96 18.13 -12.87 -4.35
N LYS A 97 18.86 -13.23 -3.28
CA LYS A 97 19.38 -12.26 -2.32
C LYS A 97 20.30 -11.24 -2.98
N THR A 98 21.23 -11.69 -3.81
CA THR A 98 22.15 -10.81 -4.54
C THR A 98 21.40 -9.91 -5.52
N GLN A 99 20.41 -10.43 -6.24
CA GLN A 99 19.57 -9.66 -7.16
C GLN A 99 18.74 -8.60 -6.42
N ALA A 100 18.09 -8.99 -5.31
CA ALA A 100 17.30 -8.08 -4.49
C ALA A 100 18.18 -6.96 -3.90
N HIS A 101 19.32 -7.31 -3.33
CA HIS A 101 20.26 -6.34 -2.77
C HIS A 101 20.74 -5.33 -3.82
N ARG A 102 21.14 -5.83 -5.00
CA ARG A 102 21.53 -4.99 -6.12
C ARG A 102 20.41 -4.07 -6.60
N TYR A 103 19.18 -4.60 -6.69
CA TYR A 103 18.03 -3.81 -7.12
C TYR A 103 17.77 -2.66 -6.16
N VAL A 104 17.79 -2.92 -4.84
CA VAL A 104 17.61 -1.91 -3.80
C VAL A 104 18.65 -0.81 -3.94
N LEU A 105 19.95 -1.16 -4.05
CA LEU A 105 21.03 -0.19 -4.16
C LEU A 105 20.93 0.67 -5.43
N LEU A 106 20.65 0.05 -6.59
CA LEU A 106 20.59 0.79 -7.87
C LEU A 106 19.36 1.69 -8.01
N ASN A 107 18.29 1.41 -7.27
CA ASN A 107 17.05 2.20 -7.32
C ASN A 107 16.87 3.15 -6.12
N CYS A 108 17.75 3.08 -5.12
CA CYS A 108 17.70 3.98 -3.97
C CYS A 108 18.16 5.39 -4.37
N ALA A 109 17.33 6.40 -4.09
CA ALA A 109 17.67 7.79 -4.38
C ALA A 109 18.92 8.27 -3.63
N LEU A 110 19.12 7.79 -2.39
CA LEU A 110 20.27 8.13 -1.56
C LEU A 110 21.57 7.45 -2.04
N ALA A 111 21.48 6.37 -2.81
CA ALA A 111 22.64 5.70 -3.38
C ALA A 111 23.14 6.38 -4.67
N LYS A 112 22.37 7.29 -5.28
CA LYS A 112 22.73 7.97 -6.54
C LYS A 112 24.10 8.66 -6.50
N PRO A 113 24.48 9.42 -5.44
CA PRO A 113 25.80 10.05 -5.39
C PRO A 113 26.94 9.03 -5.46
N PHE A 114 26.78 7.88 -4.81
CA PHE A 114 27.77 6.80 -4.82
C PHE A 114 27.83 6.07 -6.16
N ILE A 115 26.68 5.88 -6.82
CA ILE A 115 26.62 5.33 -8.18
C ILE A 115 27.39 6.25 -9.14
N ASP A 116 27.20 7.57 -9.02
CA ASP A 116 27.89 8.54 -9.86
C ASP A 116 29.40 8.63 -9.54
N GLU A 117 29.78 8.51 -8.28
CA GLU A 117 31.18 8.38 -7.87
C GLU A 117 31.81 7.12 -8.47
N PHE A 118 31.12 5.98 -8.41
CA PHE A 118 31.62 4.73 -8.97
C PHE A 118 31.76 4.80 -10.50
N ARG A 119 30.79 5.42 -11.19
CA ARG A 119 30.91 5.72 -12.63
C ARG A 119 32.14 6.56 -12.95
N GLN A 120 32.49 7.52 -12.10
CA GLN A 120 33.72 8.30 -12.26
C GLN A 120 34.97 7.46 -11.96
N HIS A 121 34.93 6.60 -10.95
CA HIS A 121 36.00 5.66 -10.63
C HIS A 121 36.31 4.73 -11.82
N ILE A 122 35.28 4.18 -12.48
CA ILE A 122 35.43 3.40 -13.72
C ILE A 122 36.12 4.23 -14.80
N LYS A 123 35.70 5.47 -15.01
CA LYS A 123 36.31 6.35 -16.03
C LYS A 123 37.78 6.66 -15.72
N ARG A 124 38.15 6.90 -14.45
CA ARG A 124 39.53 7.20 -14.02
C ARG A 124 40.45 5.98 -14.09
N SER A 125 39.95 4.80 -13.75
CA SER A 125 40.72 3.54 -13.79
C SER A 125 41.02 3.06 -15.22
N SER A 126 40.35 3.63 -16.21
CA SER A 126 40.53 3.28 -17.62
C SER A 126 41.80 3.95 -18.18
N ARG A 127 42.94 3.25 -18.10
CA ARG A 127 44.29 3.69 -18.48
C ARG A 127 44.39 4.18 -19.93
N GLY A 128 43.98 5.43 -20.20
CA GLY A 128 44.09 6.09 -21.51
C GLY A 128 42.99 5.72 -22.53
N ARG A 129 42.12 4.75 -22.23
CA ARG A 129 40.93 4.43 -23.03
C ARG A 129 39.70 5.07 -22.40
N LYS A 130 38.88 5.79 -23.18
CA LYS A 130 37.58 6.27 -22.72
C LYS A 130 36.53 5.16 -22.85
N PRO A 131 35.94 4.64 -21.76
CA PRO A 131 34.90 3.63 -21.86
C PRO A 131 33.64 4.23 -22.47
N SER A 132 32.94 3.42 -23.27
CA SER A 132 31.60 3.76 -23.75
C SER A 132 30.61 3.80 -22.58
N VAL A 133 29.50 4.54 -22.76
CA VAL A 133 28.44 4.61 -21.75
C VAL A 133 27.91 3.21 -21.40
N THR A 134 27.70 2.36 -22.40
CA THR A 134 27.22 0.99 -22.20
C THR A 134 28.19 0.12 -21.40
N GLU A 135 29.50 0.27 -21.60
CA GLU A 135 30.51 -0.44 -20.81
C GLU A 135 30.51 0.02 -19.35
N VAL A 136 30.39 1.34 -19.12
CA VAL A 136 30.27 1.91 -17.77
C VAL A 136 29.04 1.35 -17.06
N GLU A 137 27.88 1.36 -17.72
CA GLU A 137 26.64 0.85 -17.12
C GLU A 137 26.70 -0.66 -16.87
N LYS A 138 27.35 -1.45 -17.74
CA LYS A 138 27.56 -2.89 -17.50
C LYS A 138 28.45 -3.16 -16.30
N ARG A 139 29.53 -2.39 -16.14
CA ARG A 139 30.42 -2.51 -14.98
C ARG A 139 29.77 -2.01 -13.71
N ASN A 140 29.07 -0.88 -13.74
CA ASN A 140 28.27 -0.38 -12.62
C ASN A 140 27.31 -1.46 -12.12
N ASN A 141 26.55 -2.03 -13.04
CA ASN A 141 25.64 -3.12 -12.73
C ASN A 141 26.33 -4.33 -12.06
N ARG A 142 27.51 -4.74 -12.54
CA ARG A 142 28.17 -5.95 -12.04
C ARG A 142 28.97 -5.74 -10.76
N GLU A 143 29.60 -4.59 -10.61
CA GLU A 143 30.69 -4.36 -9.64
C GLU A 143 30.30 -3.35 -8.55
N PHE A 144 29.23 -2.55 -8.74
CA PHE A 144 28.86 -1.52 -7.78
C PHE A 144 28.52 -2.10 -6.41
N THR A 145 27.83 -3.24 -6.36
CA THR A 145 27.45 -3.87 -5.09
C THR A 145 28.63 -4.30 -4.24
N ASP A 146 29.75 -4.65 -4.88
CA ASP A 146 30.98 -5.09 -4.18
C ASP A 146 31.88 -3.89 -3.83
N TRP A 147 31.72 -2.78 -4.56
CA TRP A 147 32.44 -1.53 -4.31
C TRP A 147 31.77 -0.66 -3.23
N PHE A 148 30.45 -0.71 -3.14
CA PHE A 148 29.67 0.09 -2.20
C PHE A 148 29.91 -0.40 -0.76
N PRO A 149 30.35 0.50 0.15
CA PRO A 149 30.74 0.16 1.52
C PRO A 149 29.58 -0.22 2.45
#